data_AF-A0A497EZ41-F1
#
_entry.id   AF-A0A497EZ41-F1
#
_cell.length_a   1.000
_cell.length_b   1.000
_cell.length_c   1.000
_cell.angle_alpha   90.00
_cell.angle_beta   90.00
_cell.angle_gamma   90.00
#
_symmetry.space_group_name_H-M   'P 1'
#
loop_
_entity.id
_entity.type
_entity.pdbx_description
1 polymer ?
#
loop_
_entity_poly.entity_id
_entity_poly.type
_entity_poly.pdbx_seq_one_letter_code
_entity_poly.pdbx_strand_id
1 'polypeptide(L)'
;MMKKSKKDEDYVGEPIGEGLGEFKPWWIKRPRLRKLLSIPLHMVNRDYRRWKNAQLTPRKLRKRLTELDKRFPHKREDLVGRNKEYEALMTSIGYHVIRDPVVRSVFKGSDPPKFFILKGGTGTGKTLLAEVCLRDAILYGIKHGVNVQAISVKSEEIFSPLYGQSVRNLALIFRRASEVPSIIFFDEFQAFGTKVAMAMHGA
;
A
#
# COMPACT_ATOMS: atom_id res chain seq x y z
N MET A 1 25.82 3.05 26.12
CA MET A 1 24.82 4.06 26.55
C MET A 1 24.60 5.04 25.38
N MET A 2 23.73 4.66 24.43
CA MET A 2 23.55 5.37 23.16
C MET A 2 22.47 6.45 23.31
N LYS A 3 22.84 7.72 23.15
CA LYS A 3 21.91 8.86 23.18
C LYS A 3 20.90 8.71 22.02
N LYS A 4 19.64 8.43 22.33
CA LYS A 4 18.53 8.55 21.38
C LYS A 4 18.44 10.01 20.92
N SER A 5 18.71 10.24 19.64
CA SER A 5 18.48 11.52 18.98
C SER A 5 16.99 11.85 19.03
N LYS A 6 16.66 13.02 19.59
CA LYS A 6 15.30 13.48 19.91
C LYS A 6 14.52 13.99 18.68
N LYS A 7 14.87 13.53 17.47
CA LYS A 7 14.34 14.05 16.19
C LYS A 7 13.33 13.15 15.48
N ASP A 8 13.05 11.96 16.00
CA ASP A 8 12.19 10.97 15.33
C ASP A 8 10.72 10.96 15.80
N GLU A 9 10.29 11.93 16.63
CA GLU A 9 8.98 11.90 17.30
C GLU A 9 7.83 12.61 16.56
N ASP A 10 8.10 13.29 15.46
CA ASP A 10 7.08 14.03 14.69
C ASP A 10 6.95 13.50 13.25
N TYR A 11 6.61 12.20 13.09
CA TYR A 11 6.15 11.68 11.81
C TYR A 11 4.75 12.20 11.50
N VAL A 12 4.69 13.35 10.81
CA VAL A 12 3.46 13.92 10.28
C VAL A 12 3.19 13.26 8.93
N GLY A 13 2.34 12.25 8.91
CA GLY A 13 1.84 11.71 7.65
C GLY A 13 1.04 12.76 6.89
N GLU A 14 1.43 13.05 5.64
CA GLU A 14 0.67 13.91 4.74
C GLU A 14 -0.51 13.10 4.17
N PRO A 15 -1.78 13.51 4.37
CA PRO A 15 -2.87 12.87 3.65
C PRO A 15 -2.72 13.17 2.17
N ILE A 16 -2.79 12.13 1.35
CA ILE A 16 -2.83 12.24 -0.11
C ILE A 16 -4.11 12.99 -0.47
N GLY A 17 -3.96 14.28 -0.77
CA GLY A 17 -4.96 15.05 -1.49
C GLY A 17 -4.91 14.62 -2.95
N GLU A 18 -6.04 14.13 -3.46
CA GLU A 18 -6.28 13.99 -4.88
C GLU A 18 -6.06 15.33 -5.60
N GLY A 19 -5.57 15.24 -6.84
CA GLY A 19 -4.88 16.30 -7.54
C GLY A 19 -5.60 17.64 -7.55
N LEU A 20 -4.90 18.67 -7.09
CA LEU A 20 -4.97 20.06 -7.51
C LEU A 20 -3.62 20.67 -7.08
N GLY A 21 -2.97 21.39 -7.99
CA GLY A 21 -1.63 21.93 -7.79
C GLY A 21 -1.47 22.71 -6.48
N GLU A 22 -0.36 22.42 -5.80
CA GLU A 22 0.46 23.35 -5.00
C GLU A 22 -0.15 24.20 -3.85
N PHE A 23 -1.41 24.04 -3.45
CA PHE A 23 -1.89 24.77 -2.26
C PHE A 23 -1.64 23.98 -0.97
N LYS A 24 -0.41 24.03 -0.41
CA LYS A 24 -0.17 23.59 0.98
C LYS A 24 -0.84 24.56 1.96
N PRO A 25 -1.89 24.15 2.71
CA PRO A 25 -2.59 25.05 3.62
C PRO A 25 -1.67 25.66 4.68
N TRP A 26 -1.95 26.91 5.08
CA TRP A 26 -1.08 27.66 6.00
C TRP A 26 -0.88 26.96 7.35
N TRP A 27 -1.87 26.19 7.83
CA TRP A 27 -1.78 25.45 9.08
C TRP A 27 -0.77 24.30 9.03
N ILE A 28 -0.38 23.83 7.85
CA ILE A 28 0.73 22.88 7.69
C ILE A 28 2.08 23.60 7.85
N LYS A 29 2.21 24.81 7.27
CA LYS A 29 3.46 25.60 7.32
C LYS A 29 3.73 26.21 8.71
N ARG A 30 2.70 26.43 9.54
CA ARG A 30 2.81 27.14 10.83
C ARG A 30 2.29 26.27 12.01
N PRO A 31 3.15 25.42 12.62
CA PRO A 31 2.73 24.46 13.65
C PRO A 31 2.21 25.09 14.94
N ARG A 32 2.78 26.24 15.35
CA ARG A 32 2.36 26.97 16.56
C ARG A 32 0.94 27.54 16.41
N LEU A 33 0.66 28.20 15.29
CA LEU A 33 -0.67 28.72 14.98
C LEU A 33 -1.70 27.60 14.78
N ARG A 34 -1.29 26.47 14.18
CA ARG A 34 -2.14 25.28 14.09
C ARG A 34 -2.57 24.76 15.46
N LYS A 35 -1.64 24.71 16.43
CA LYS A 35 -1.97 24.28 17.81
C LYS A 35 -2.93 25.28 18.47
N LEU A 36 -2.63 26.57 18.38
CA LEU A 36 -3.45 27.65 18.95
C LEU A 36 -4.88 27.66 18.39
N LEU A 37 -5.00 27.57 17.06
CA LEU A 37 -6.29 27.64 16.35
C LEU A 37 -6.89 26.26 16.10
N SER A 38 -6.47 25.23 16.84
CA SER A 38 -6.86 23.85 16.57
C SER A 38 -8.36 23.60 16.73
N ILE A 39 -9.03 24.28 17.68
CA ILE A 39 -10.47 24.17 17.92
C ILE A 39 -11.26 24.92 16.83
N PRO A 40 -11.00 26.23 16.55
CA PRO A 40 -11.62 26.93 15.43
C PRO A 40 -11.44 26.23 14.08
N LEU A 41 -10.22 25.76 13.77
CA LEU A 41 -9.97 25.03 12.52
C LEU A 41 -10.77 23.73 12.44
N HIS A 42 -10.94 23.02 13.55
CA HIS A 42 -11.69 21.76 13.56
C HIS A 42 -13.17 21.98 13.22
N MET A 43 -13.78 23.05 13.75
CA MET A 43 -15.16 23.40 13.45
C MET A 43 -15.32 23.95 12.03
N VAL A 44 -14.50 24.91 11.62
CA VAL A 44 -14.72 25.67 10.40
C VAL A 44 -14.17 24.95 9.16
N ASN A 45 -13.02 24.28 9.28
CA ASN A 45 -12.31 23.75 8.13
C ASN A 45 -12.45 22.22 8.02
N ARG A 46 -13.20 21.78 7.00
CA ARG A 46 -13.44 20.36 6.70
C ARG A 46 -12.15 19.61 6.35
N ASP A 47 -11.20 20.24 5.66
CA ASP A 47 -9.93 19.63 5.28
C ASP A 47 -9.00 19.46 6.47
N TYR A 48 -8.97 20.41 7.40
CA TYR A 48 -8.26 20.25 8.67
C TYR A 48 -8.87 19.12 9.52
N ARG A 49 -10.20 19.01 9.54
CA ARG A 49 -10.90 17.93 10.23
C ARG A 49 -10.52 16.57 9.66
N ARG A 50 -10.53 16.44 8.32
CA ARG A 50 -10.08 15.26 7.59
C ARG A 50 -8.61 14.95 7.87
N TRP A 51 -7.73 15.94 7.78
CA TRP A 51 -6.29 15.81 8.09
C TRP A 51 -6.05 15.32 9.51
N LYS A 52 -6.67 15.95 10.52
CA LYS A 52 -6.53 15.59 11.94
C LYS A 52 -7.05 14.17 12.21
N ASN A 53 -8.17 13.79 11.58
CA ASN A 53 -8.75 12.47 11.75
C ASN A 53 -7.98 11.37 11.00
N ALA A 54 -7.29 11.73 9.92
CA ALA A 54 -6.39 10.83 9.17
C ALA A 54 -5.10 10.53 9.93
N GLN A 55 -4.73 11.34 10.93
CA GLN A 55 -3.54 11.09 11.74
C GLN A 55 -3.67 9.77 12.53
N LEU A 56 -2.68 8.91 12.38
CA LEU A 56 -2.58 7.67 13.13
C LEU A 56 -2.14 7.98 14.56
N THR A 57 -3.10 8.02 15.49
CA THR A 57 -2.78 8.01 16.94
C THR A 57 -1.93 6.79 17.29
N PRO A 58 -1.04 6.85 18.31
CA PRO A 58 -0.20 5.73 18.70
C PRO A 58 -0.97 4.42 18.96
N ARG A 59 -2.20 4.51 19.50
CA ARG A 59 -3.10 3.36 19.70
C ARG A 59 -3.56 2.73 18.38
N LYS A 60 -4.02 3.55 17.43
CA LYS A 60 -4.43 3.08 16.09
C LYS A 60 -3.24 2.50 15.33
N LEU A 61 -2.06 3.10 15.45
CA LEU A 61 -0.84 2.58 14.84
C LEU A 61 -0.49 1.20 15.38
N ARG A 62 -0.47 1.02 16.71
CA ARG A 62 -0.24 -0.30 17.33
C ARG A 62 -1.24 -1.33 16.85
N LYS A 63 -2.54 -1.00 16.84
CA LYS A 63 -3.59 -1.91 16.36
C LYS A 63 -3.33 -2.35 14.91
N ARG A 64 -2.99 -1.41 14.03
CA ARG A 64 -2.64 -1.71 12.63
C ARG A 64 -1.40 -2.57 12.51
N LEU A 65 -0.35 -2.30 13.29
CA LEU A 65 0.86 -3.12 13.27
C LEU A 65 0.57 -4.56 13.71
N THR A 66 -0.26 -4.74 14.76
CA THR A 66 -0.70 -6.06 15.18
C THR A 66 -1.56 -6.77 14.12
N GLU A 67 -2.45 -6.05 13.44
CA GLU A 67 -3.22 -6.60 12.31
C GLU A 67 -2.29 -7.00 11.16
N LEU A 68 -1.27 -6.19 10.88
CA LEU A 68 -0.27 -6.48 9.86
C LEU A 68 0.54 -7.74 10.20
N ASP A 69 1.00 -7.87 11.43
CA ASP A 69 1.73 -9.05 11.92
C ASP A 69 0.90 -10.33 11.82
N LYS A 70 -0.42 -10.24 12.04
CA LYS A 70 -1.33 -11.37 11.84
C LYS A 70 -1.54 -11.71 10.37
N ARG A 71 -1.63 -10.70 9.50
CA ARG A 71 -1.91 -10.90 8.07
C ARG A 71 -0.69 -11.35 7.28
N PHE A 72 0.47 -10.81 7.62
CA PHE A 72 1.76 -11.07 6.98
C PHE A 72 2.81 -11.34 8.08
N PRO A 73 2.92 -12.60 8.53
CA PRO A 73 3.80 -12.95 9.64
C PRO A 73 5.28 -12.89 9.26
N HIS A 74 5.61 -13.15 7.98
CA HIS A 74 6.97 -13.22 7.49
C HIS A 74 7.61 -11.84 7.33
N LYS A 75 8.89 -11.75 7.69
CA LYS A 75 9.70 -10.53 7.63
C LYS A 75 10.78 -10.64 6.56
N ARG A 76 11.41 -9.51 6.27
CA ARG A 76 12.58 -9.45 5.38
C ARG A 76 13.71 -10.39 5.81
N GLU A 77 13.88 -10.60 7.11
CA GLU A 77 14.87 -11.52 7.69
C GLU A 77 14.66 -12.98 7.25
N ASP A 78 13.42 -13.36 6.94
CA ASP A 78 13.07 -14.71 6.48
C ASP A 78 13.36 -14.91 4.99
N LEU A 79 13.62 -13.84 4.24
CA LEU A 79 13.84 -13.87 2.80
C LEU A 79 15.34 -13.98 2.48
N VAL A 80 15.77 -15.16 2.03
CA VAL A 80 17.18 -15.42 1.67
C VAL A 80 17.37 -15.42 0.15
N GLY A 81 18.41 -14.74 -0.32
CA GLY A 81 18.91 -14.87 -1.70
C GLY A 81 18.09 -14.20 -2.81
N ARG A 82 17.05 -13.41 -2.46
CA ARG A 82 16.12 -12.75 -3.42
C ARG A 82 16.14 -11.22 -3.36
N ASN A 83 17.33 -10.67 -3.08
CA ASN A 83 17.48 -9.24 -2.87
C ASN A 83 17.15 -8.44 -4.14
N LYS A 84 17.53 -8.94 -5.32
CA LYS A 84 17.32 -8.23 -6.59
C LYS A 84 15.83 -8.09 -6.90
N GLU A 85 15.06 -9.16 -6.72
CA GLU A 85 13.62 -9.19 -6.96
C GLU A 85 12.87 -8.34 -5.93
N TYR A 86 13.27 -8.45 -4.66
CA TYR A 86 12.74 -7.62 -3.58
C TYR A 86 12.98 -6.14 -3.85
N GLU A 87 14.21 -5.74 -4.21
CA GLU A 87 14.55 -4.36 -4.50
C GLU A 87 13.79 -3.82 -5.71
N ALA A 88 13.65 -4.60 -6.79
CA ALA A 88 12.88 -4.21 -7.96
C ALA A 88 11.40 -3.97 -7.62
N LEU A 89 10.79 -4.86 -6.84
CA LEU A 89 9.41 -4.72 -6.36
C LEU A 89 9.25 -3.49 -5.47
N MET A 90 10.07 -3.36 -4.43
CA MET A 90 9.99 -2.26 -3.46
C MET A 90 10.25 -0.90 -4.10
N THR A 91 11.18 -0.83 -5.05
CA THR A 91 11.45 0.40 -5.81
C THR A 91 10.24 0.82 -6.64
N SER A 92 9.59 -0.13 -7.30
CA SER A 92 8.40 0.13 -8.11
C SER A 92 7.19 0.53 -7.27
N ILE A 93 7.01 -0.11 -6.11
CA ILE A 93 5.99 0.27 -5.14
C ILE A 93 6.25 1.67 -4.59
N GLY A 94 7.50 1.97 -4.22
CA GLY A 94 7.94 3.30 -3.78
C GLY A 94 7.63 4.39 -4.80
N TYR A 95 7.86 4.10 -6.08
CA TYR A 95 7.63 5.02 -7.19
C TYR A 95 6.13 5.24 -7.53
N HIS A 96 5.36 4.14 -7.69
CA HIS A 96 3.99 4.18 -8.20
C HIS A 96 2.94 4.37 -7.10
N VAL A 97 3.04 3.59 -6.02
CA VAL A 97 2.01 3.52 -4.96
C VAL A 97 2.26 4.60 -3.91
N ILE A 98 3.48 4.66 -3.40
CA ILE A 98 3.83 5.55 -2.29
C ILE A 98 4.19 6.95 -2.82
N ARG A 99 4.62 7.03 -4.09
CA ARG A 99 4.98 8.27 -4.78
C ARG A 99 6.06 9.05 -4.04
N ASP A 100 7.03 8.33 -3.49
CA ASP A 100 8.13 8.92 -2.75
C ASP A 100 8.91 9.90 -3.64
N PRO A 101 9.05 11.19 -3.25
CA PRO A 101 9.80 12.17 -4.01
C PRO A 101 11.25 11.76 -4.25
N VAL A 102 11.88 11.08 -3.29
CA VAL A 102 13.29 10.63 -3.40
C VAL A 102 13.39 9.59 -4.49
N VAL A 103 12.58 8.53 -4.44
CA VAL A 103 12.57 7.48 -5.47
C VAL A 103 12.24 8.07 -6.83
N ARG A 104 11.22 8.93 -6.92
CA ARG A 104 10.83 9.57 -8.20
C ARG A 104 11.90 10.46 -8.80
N SER A 105 12.68 11.15 -7.96
CA SER A 105 13.77 12.02 -8.42
C SER A 105 14.93 11.26 -9.07
N VAL A 106 15.06 9.95 -8.79
CA VAL A 106 16.08 9.09 -9.39
C VAL A 106 15.66 8.63 -10.79
N PHE A 107 14.37 8.38 -11.02
CA PHE A 107 13.82 7.82 -12.27
C PHE A 107 13.45 8.89 -13.33
N LYS A 108 14.19 10.01 -13.40
CA LYS A 108 13.95 11.15 -14.33
C LYS A 108 14.03 10.74 -15.81
N GLY A 109 12.99 10.09 -16.33
CA GLY A 109 12.83 9.72 -17.74
C GLY A 109 12.46 8.26 -18.02
N SER A 110 12.55 7.36 -17.03
CA SER A 110 12.16 5.96 -17.21
C SER A 110 11.42 5.44 -15.98
N ASP A 111 10.13 5.18 -16.13
CA ASP A 111 9.31 4.61 -15.06
C ASP A 111 9.70 3.15 -14.79
N PRO A 112 9.82 2.73 -13.52
CA PRO A 112 9.97 1.32 -13.19
C PRO A 112 8.68 0.54 -13.54
N PRO A 113 8.75 -0.80 -13.69
CA PRO A 113 7.60 -1.61 -14.07
C PRO A 113 6.45 -1.51 -13.05
N LYS A 114 5.21 -1.51 -13.55
CA LYS A 114 3.98 -1.49 -12.72
C LYS A 114 3.49 -2.89 -12.38
N PHE A 115 3.76 -3.86 -13.25
CA PHE A 115 3.24 -5.22 -13.17
C PHE A 115 4.41 -6.21 -13.08
N PHE A 116 4.27 -7.18 -12.18
CA PHE A 116 5.28 -8.19 -11.91
C PHE A 116 4.67 -9.58 -11.99
N ILE A 117 5.39 -10.51 -12.61
CA ILE A 117 5.02 -11.92 -12.65
C ILE A 117 6.13 -12.70 -11.95
N LEU A 118 5.80 -13.38 -10.85
CA LEU A 118 6.71 -14.26 -10.15
C LEU A 118 6.58 -15.68 -10.70
N LYS A 119 7.55 -16.14 -11.50
CA LYS A 119 7.54 -17.48 -12.13
C LYS A 119 8.57 -18.44 -11.52
N GLY A 120 8.30 -19.75 -11.61
CA GLY A 120 9.24 -20.85 -11.34
C GLY A 120 8.60 -22.00 -10.54
N GLY A 121 9.40 -22.96 -10.08
CA GLY A 121 8.90 -24.16 -9.38
C GLY A 121 8.23 -23.90 -8.03
N THR A 122 7.48 -24.89 -7.56
CA THR A 122 6.90 -24.95 -6.21
C THR A 122 8.01 -24.95 -5.16
N GLY A 123 7.73 -24.47 -3.94
CA GLY A 123 8.71 -24.42 -2.86
C GLY A 123 9.84 -23.39 -3.02
N THR A 124 9.91 -22.67 -4.15
CA THR A 124 10.94 -21.64 -4.35
C THR A 124 10.68 -20.32 -3.60
N GLY A 125 9.65 -20.21 -2.75
CA GLY A 125 9.41 -19.02 -1.91
C GLY A 125 8.87 -17.78 -2.64
N LYS A 126 8.09 -17.94 -3.72
CA LYS A 126 7.48 -16.79 -4.45
C LYS A 126 6.43 -16.08 -3.62
N THR A 127 5.54 -16.85 -3.00
CA THR A 127 4.52 -16.34 -2.07
C THR A 127 5.19 -15.64 -0.89
N LEU A 128 6.24 -16.24 -0.32
CA LEU A 128 7.04 -15.61 0.74
C LEU A 128 7.62 -14.25 0.32
N LEU A 129 8.25 -14.17 -0.88
CA LEU A 129 8.77 -12.91 -1.40
C LEU A 129 7.65 -11.85 -1.52
N ALA A 130 6.49 -12.24 -2.06
CA ALA A 130 5.36 -11.34 -2.23
C ALA A 130 4.82 -10.83 -0.88
N GLU A 131 4.60 -11.72 0.09
CA GLU A 131 4.12 -11.36 1.43
C GLU A 131 5.07 -10.42 2.16
N VAL A 132 6.38 -10.69 2.10
CA VAL A 132 7.41 -9.82 2.66
C VAL A 132 7.40 -8.44 1.99
N CYS A 133 7.30 -8.37 0.66
CA CYS A 133 7.21 -7.11 -0.06
C CYS A 133 5.93 -6.32 0.29
N LEU A 134 4.78 -7.00 0.39
CA LEU A 134 3.50 -6.38 0.78
C LEU A 134 3.56 -5.80 2.18
N ARG A 135 4.13 -6.56 3.13
CA ARG A 135 4.34 -6.12 4.51
C ARG A 135 5.23 -4.88 4.56
N ASP A 136 6.41 -4.94 3.93
CA ASP A 136 7.37 -3.85 3.93
C ASP A 136 6.84 -2.62 3.21
N ALA A 137 6.06 -2.80 2.14
CA ALA A 137 5.38 -1.71 1.46
C ALA A 137 4.38 -0.98 2.37
N ILE A 138 3.60 -1.70 3.16
CA ILE A 138 2.67 -1.09 4.13
C ILE A 138 3.45 -0.34 5.20
N LEU A 139 4.50 -0.92 5.76
CA LEU A 139 5.35 -0.28 6.77
C LEU A 139 6.04 0.97 6.22
N TYR A 140 6.59 0.88 5.01
CA TYR A 140 7.20 2.00 4.31
C TYR A 140 6.18 3.10 4.05
N GLY A 141 4.98 2.74 3.59
CA GLY A 141 3.87 3.67 3.41
C GLY A 141 3.54 4.41 4.70
N ILE A 142 3.34 3.69 5.81
CA ILE A 142 3.05 4.28 7.13
C ILE A 142 4.15 5.28 7.53
N LYS A 143 5.43 4.93 7.32
CA LYS A 143 6.57 5.82 7.60
C LYS A 143 6.55 7.10 6.76
N HIS A 144 6.06 7.03 5.53
CA HIS A 144 5.92 8.16 4.60
C HIS A 144 4.55 8.84 4.68
N GLY A 145 3.70 8.46 5.64
CA GLY A 145 2.36 9.05 5.79
C GLY A 145 1.31 8.53 4.82
N VAL A 146 1.65 7.53 4.01
CA VAL A 146 0.78 6.95 2.99
C VAL A 146 0.12 5.69 3.54
N ASN A 147 -1.21 5.67 3.52
CA ASN A 147 -1.96 4.47 3.86
C ASN A 147 -2.05 3.52 2.66
N VAL A 148 -1.10 2.59 2.55
CA VAL A 148 -1.09 1.56 1.50
C VAL A 148 -2.03 0.41 1.87
N GLN A 149 -2.89 0.02 0.92
CA GLN A 149 -3.76 -1.15 1.05
C GLN A 149 -3.21 -2.35 0.27
N ALA A 150 -2.92 -3.46 0.94
CA ALA A 150 -2.65 -4.73 0.27
C ALA A 150 -3.96 -5.52 0.08
N ILE A 151 -4.24 -5.89 -1.16
CA ILE A 151 -5.36 -6.75 -1.56
C ILE A 151 -4.76 -8.05 -2.08
N SER A 152 -4.87 -9.12 -1.29
CA SER A 152 -4.54 -10.47 -1.73
C SER A 152 -5.80 -11.08 -2.33
N VAL A 153 -5.68 -11.60 -3.54
CA VAL A 153 -6.79 -12.16 -4.32
C VAL A 153 -6.46 -13.62 -4.61
N LYS A 154 -7.30 -14.51 -4.11
CA LYS A 154 -7.23 -15.94 -4.41
C LYS A 154 -8.14 -16.28 -5.57
N SER A 155 -7.79 -17.33 -6.32
CA SER A 155 -8.60 -17.82 -7.43
C SER A 155 -10.04 -18.13 -7.01
N GLU A 156 -10.22 -18.78 -5.86
CA GLU A 156 -11.52 -19.21 -5.34
C GLU A 156 -12.46 -18.03 -5.05
N GLU A 157 -11.92 -16.85 -4.72
CA GLU A 157 -12.71 -15.66 -4.39
C GLU A 157 -13.32 -14.99 -5.63
N ILE A 158 -12.72 -15.20 -6.80
CA ILE A 158 -13.18 -14.61 -8.06
C ILE A 158 -14.16 -15.56 -8.77
N PHE A 159 -13.89 -16.86 -8.81
CA PHE A 159 -14.73 -17.79 -9.56
C PHE A 159 -16.00 -18.17 -8.79
N SER A 160 -17.15 -17.84 -9.37
CA SER A 160 -18.48 -18.25 -8.89
C SER A 160 -19.12 -19.15 -9.94
N PRO A 161 -19.88 -20.18 -9.54
CA PRO A 161 -20.67 -21.00 -10.48
C PRO A 161 -21.75 -20.19 -11.21
N LEU A 162 -22.12 -19.00 -10.71
CA LEU A 162 -23.14 -18.15 -11.30
C LEU A 162 -22.55 -17.24 -12.39
N TYR A 163 -23.16 -17.28 -13.58
CA TYR A 163 -22.74 -16.53 -14.76
C TYR A 163 -22.65 -15.02 -14.47
N GLY A 164 -21.53 -14.39 -14.87
CA GLY A 164 -21.29 -12.95 -14.74
C GLY A 164 -20.93 -12.46 -13.33
N GLN A 165 -21.05 -13.28 -12.28
CA GLN A 165 -20.72 -12.87 -10.92
C GLN A 165 -19.20 -12.72 -10.71
N SER A 166 -18.39 -13.55 -11.38
CA SER A 166 -16.93 -13.45 -11.35
C SER A 166 -16.38 -12.13 -11.90
N VAL A 167 -16.95 -11.65 -13.01
CA VAL A 167 -16.56 -10.35 -13.61
C VAL A 167 -16.93 -9.21 -12.66
N ARG A 168 -18.11 -9.27 -12.03
CA ARG A 168 -18.53 -8.27 -11.03
C ARG A 168 -17.60 -8.25 -9.82
N ASN A 169 -17.20 -9.42 -9.31
CA ASN A 169 -16.27 -9.52 -8.19
C ASN A 169 -14.91 -8.90 -8.52
N LEU A 170 -14.36 -9.23 -9.69
CA LEU A 170 -13.10 -8.68 -10.16
C LEU A 170 -13.19 -7.16 -10.35
N ALA A 171 -14.25 -6.66 -11.00
CA ALA A 171 -14.48 -5.23 -11.16
C ALA A 171 -14.56 -4.49 -9.81
N LEU A 172 -15.19 -5.11 -8.81
CA LEU A 172 -15.32 -4.55 -7.46
C LEU A 172 -14.00 -4.54 -6.70
N ILE A 173 -13.14 -5.54 -6.89
CA ILE A 173 -11.76 -5.54 -6.36
C ILE A 173 -10.97 -4.37 -6.93
N PHE A 174 -10.96 -4.20 -8.25
CA PHE A 174 -10.25 -3.09 -8.89
C PHE A 174 -10.82 -1.73 -8.52
N ARG A 175 -12.15 -1.61 -8.37
CA ARG A 175 -12.79 -0.39 -7.88
C ARG A 175 -12.28 -0.02 -6.49
N ARG A 176 -12.28 -0.95 -5.53
CA ARG A 176 -11.73 -0.72 -4.18
C ARG A 176 -10.25 -0.35 -4.24
N ALA A 177 -9.48 -1.01 -5.10
CA ALA A 177 -8.06 -0.74 -5.30
C ALA A 177 -7.81 0.68 -5.86
N SER A 178 -8.74 1.24 -6.65
CA SER A 178 -8.59 2.57 -7.25
C SER A 178 -8.81 3.72 -6.27
N GLU A 179 -9.55 3.49 -5.18
CA GLU A 179 -9.93 4.53 -4.21
C GLU A 179 -8.79 4.92 -3.25
N VAL A 180 -7.80 4.04 -3.08
CA VAL A 180 -6.67 4.24 -2.16
C VAL A 180 -5.37 3.70 -2.78
N PRO A 181 -4.18 4.21 -2.39
CA PRO A 181 -2.92 3.62 -2.83
C PRO A 181 -2.88 2.13 -2.45
N SER A 182 -2.85 1.26 -3.45
CA SER A 182 -3.04 -0.16 -3.22
C SER A 182 -2.06 -1.02 -4.01
N ILE A 183 -1.85 -2.23 -3.52
CA ILE A 183 -1.09 -3.29 -4.17
C ILE A 183 -2.00 -4.49 -4.26
N ILE A 184 -2.21 -4.98 -5.48
CA ILE A 184 -3.01 -6.17 -5.74
C ILE A 184 -2.06 -7.34 -5.97
N PHE A 185 -2.17 -8.37 -5.15
CA PHE A 185 -1.43 -9.61 -5.27
C PHE A 185 -2.38 -10.73 -5.66
N PHE A 186 -2.16 -11.32 -6.83
CA PHE A 186 -2.87 -12.51 -7.28
C PHE A 186 -2.03 -13.74 -6.95
N ASP A 187 -2.51 -14.54 -5.99
CA ASP A 187 -1.88 -15.82 -5.71
C ASP A 187 -2.42 -16.89 -6.67
N GLU A 188 -1.56 -17.82 -7.06
CA GLU A 188 -1.90 -18.92 -7.96
C GLU A 188 -2.55 -18.48 -9.29
N PHE A 189 -2.02 -17.42 -9.92
CA PHE A 189 -2.58 -16.86 -11.15
C PHE A 189 -2.81 -17.91 -12.27
N GLN A 190 -2.01 -18.97 -12.32
CA GLN A 190 -2.18 -20.07 -13.28
C GLN A 190 -3.59 -20.71 -13.22
N ALA A 191 -4.22 -20.78 -12.04
CA ALA A 191 -5.55 -21.36 -11.89
C ALA A 191 -6.63 -20.52 -12.57
N PHE A 192 -6.41 -19.22 -12.74
CA PHE A 192 -7.32 -18.35 -13.48
C PHE A 192 -7.39 -18.72 -14.96
N GLY A 193 -6.24 -18.98 -15.60
CA GLY A 193 -6.17 -19.36 -17.00
C GLY A 193 -6.92 -20.67 -17.29
N THR A 194 -6.72 -21.69 -16.45
CA THR A 194 -7.37 -23.00 -16.60
C THR A 194 -8.88 -22.91 -16.41
N LYS A 195 -9.36 -22.16 -15.40
CA LYS A 195 -10.81 -22.00 -15.15
C LYS A 195 -11.51 -21.22 -16.27
N VAL A 196 -10.85 -20.20 -16.84
CA VAL A 196 -11.38 -19.49 -18.01
C VAL A 196 -11.45 -20.40 -19.23
N ALA A 197 -10.40 -21.20 -19.50
CA ALA A 197 -10.41 -22.15 -20.61
C ALA A 197 -11.53 -23.20 -20.46
N MET A 198 -11.73 -23.75 -19.26
CA MET A 198 -12.83 -24.69 -18.98
C MET A 198 -14.20 -24.04 -19.19
N ALA A 199 -14.39 -22.79 -18.77
CA ALA A 199 -15.65 -22.06 -18.98
C ALA A 199 -15.91 -21.76 -20.47
N MET A 200 -14.87 -21.57 -21.27
CA MET A 200 -14.99 -21.31 -22.72
C MET A 200 -15.20 -22.58 -23.55
N HIS A 201 -14.70 -23.74 -23.09
CA HIS A 201 -14.82 -25.02 -23.79
C HIS A 201 -15.92 -25.95 -23.23
N GLY A 202 -16.61 -25.52 -22.17
CA GLY A 202 -17.73 -26.24 -21.54
C GLY A 202 -19.12 -25.70 -21.88
N ALA A 203 -19.26 -24.99 -23.00
CA ALA A 203 -20.53 -24.53 -23.57
C ALA A 203 -20.76 -25.17 -24.95
#